data_AF-A0A7W1HR45-F1
#
_entry.id   AF-A0A7W1HR45-F1
#
_cell.length_a   1.000
_cell.length_b   1.000
_cell.length_c   1.000
_cell.angle_alpha   90.00
_cell.angle_beta   90.00
_cell.angle_gamma   90.00
#
_symmetry.space_group_name_H-M   'P 1'
#
loop_
_entity.id
_entity.type
_entity.pdbx_description
1 polymer ?
#
loop_
_entity_poly.entity_id
_entity_poly.type
_entity_poly.pdbx_seq_one_letter_code
_entity_poly.pdbx_strand_id
1 'polypeptide(L)'
;MAGLVIAALFAAYGVYRYRGGGSRLDLVLSLLIALGVVLVSVVPQIFGIFTRLLGLEDRGFALLSISVLLLFGLFLNLLGRVREAGRRNGEIVTGLAVKEYSERYLSSEERAEGHPGEVLIIVPAFDEEGGIKEVLRRIPDEVLGHEVKTVVVDDGSADRTADIARAEGLPVVTHVVNRGQGDALRTGFAIAQAEKSEVVVNLDADGQYKPEELERLVKPVLEGKADFVLGSRFMGFYEESGSVRHLGVIFFSRMISLLTGVKVSDCTNGYRAIRVSELHKLNLREDRFNANEIILEALKHKLRFKQVPVSMMSRAAGETKKPPKLAYPLGVFRVIISTWLR
;
A
#
# COMPACT_ATOMS: atom_id res chain seq x y z
N MET A 1 -1.17 -11.55 44.47
CA MET A 1 -0.35 -12.59 43.83
C MET A 1 -0.86 -12.97 42.44
N ALA A 2 -2.12 -13.42 42.27
CA ALA A 2 -2.64 -13.84 40.96
C ALA A 2 -2.54 -12.77 39.84
N GLY A 3 -2.86 -11.50 40.13
CA GLY A 3 -2.78 -10.44 39.13
C GLY A 3 -1.35 -10.11 38.66
N LEU A 4 -0.34 -10.26 39.51
CA LEU A 4 1.07 -10.11 39.10
C LEU A 4 1.50 -11.21 38.12
N VAL A 5 1.01 -12.44 38.32
CA VAL A 5 1.25 -13.55 37.40
C VAL A 5 0.57 -13.29 36.05
N ILE A 6 -0.68 -12.81 36.06
CA ILE A 6 -1.42 -12.46 34.84
C ILE A 6 -0.72 -11.33 34.07
N ALA A 7 -0.27 -10.28 34.76
CA ALA A 7 0.49 -9.20 34.13
C ALA A 7 1.80 -9.68 33.50
N ALA A 8 2.54 -10.55 34.19
CA ALA A 8 3.76 -11.14 33.66
C ALA A 8 3.49 -11.98 32.41
N LEU A 9 2.38 -12.72 32.37
CA LEU A 9 1.97 -13.47 31.18
C LEU A 9 1.62 -12.56 29.99
N PHE A 10 0.90 -11.45 30.22
CA PHE A 10 0.61 -10.46 29.16
C PHE A 10 1.87 -9.78 28.63
N ALA A 11 2.79 -9.39 29.52
CA ALA A 11 4.07 -8.80 29.12
C ALA A 11 4.93 -9.80 28.34
N ALA A 12 5.02 -11.04 28.82
CA ALA A 12 5.76 -12.12 28.15
C ALA A 12 5.15 -12.45 26.79
N TYR A 13 3.82 -12.48 26.68
CA TYR A 13 3.11 -12.68 25.43
C TYR A 13 3.39 -11.56 24.43
N GLY A 14 3.32 -10.29 24.85
CA GLY A 14 3.62 -9.13 24.00
C GLY A 14 5.05 -9.17 23.45
N VAL A 15 6.02 -9.47 24.32
CA VAL A 15 7.44 -9.59 23.92
C VAL A 15 7.68 -10.78 22.99
N TYR A 16 7.10 -11.94 23.31
CA TYR A 16 7.17 -13.12 22.46
C TYR A 16 6.60 -12.82 21.06
N ARG A 17 5.43 -12.17 21.01
CA ARG A 17 4.77 -11.85 19.75
C ARG A 17 5.56 -10.83 18.92
N TYR A 18 6.12 -9.81 19.56
CA TYR A 18 6.98 -8.82 18.90
C TYR A 18 8.23 -9.47 18.30
N ARG A 19 8.88 -10.39 19.04
CA ARG A 19 10.03 -11.14 18.54
C ARG A 19 9.67 -12.08 17.38
N GLY A 20 8.45 -12.60 17.35
CA GLY A 20 7.91 -13.41 16.25
C GLY A 20 7.35 -12.58 15.08
N GLY A 21 7.78 -11.33 14.88
CA GLY A 21 7.36 -10.47 13.76
C GLY A 21 6.02 -9.73 13.97
N GLY A 22 5.48 -9.73 15.19
CA GLY A 22 4.29 -8.95 15.56
C GLY A 22 4.54 -7.43 15.55
N SER A 23 3.47 -6.63 15.50
CA SER A 23 3.61 -5.18 15.39
C SER A 23 4.07 -4.53 16.70
N ARG A 24 4.74 -3.37 16.61
CA ARG A 24 5.08 -2.55 17.79
C ARG A 24 3.85 -2.14 18.59
N LEU A 25 2.71 -1.97 17.93
CA LEU A 25 1.44 -1.61 18.55
C LEU A 25 0.90 -2.75 19.44
N ASP A 26 1.03 -4.00 19.00
CA ASP A 26 0.66 -5.17 19.81
C ASP A 26 1.51 -5.28 21.08
N LEU A 27 2.80 -4.97 20.98
CA LEU A 27 3.71 -4.92 22.12
C LEU A 27 3.29 -3.82 23.10
N VAL A 28 3.08 -2.60 22.60
CA VAL A 28 2.69 -1.44 23.42
C VAL A 28 1.37 -1.72 24.12
N LEU A 29 0.37 -2.25 23.43
CA LEU A 29 -0.92 -2.62 24.02
C LEU A 29 -0.77 -3.71 25.08
N SER A 30 0.00 -4.76 24.81
CA SER A 30 0.22 -5.85 25.76
C SER A 30 0.93 -5.37 27.02
N LEU A 31 1.89 -4.45 26.88
CA LEU A 31 2.60 -3.83 28.00
C LEU A 31 1.70 -2.85 28.78
N LEU A 32 0.84 -2.09 28.11
CA LEU A 32 -0.15 -1.23 28.77
C LEU A 32 -1.19 -2.03 29.55
N ILE A 33 -1.67 -3.15 28.99
CA ILE A 33 -2.57 -4.08 29.69
C ILE A 33 -1.86 -4.68 30.90
N ALA A 34 -0.62 -5.18 30.72
CA ALA A 34 0.18 -5.71 31.83
C ALA A 34 0.39 -4.67 32.94
N LEU A 35 0.76 -3.44 32.59
CA LEU A 35 0.94 -2.33 33.52
C LEU A 35 -0.36 -2.01 34.27
N GLY A 36 -1.50 -1.98 33.56
CA GLY A 36 -2.82 -1.81 34.17
C GLY A 36 -3.14 -2.89 35.19
N VAL A 37 -2.87 -4.16 34.86
CA VAL A 37 -3.07 -5.29 35.78
C VAL A 37 -2.15 -5.22 36.99
N VAL A 38 -0.87 -4.81 36.82
CA VAL A 38 0.05 -4.59 37.95
C VAL A 38 -0.45 -3.48 38.85
N LEU A 39 -0.86 -2.34 38.30
CA LEU A 39 -1.39 -1.19 39.05
C LEU A 39 -2.59 -1.58 39.91
N VAL A 40 -3.54 -2.32 39.34
CA VAL A 40 -4.71 -2.84 40.06
C VAL A 40 -4.31 -3.84 41.16
N SER A 41 -3.25 -4.63 40.93
CA SER A 41 -2.82 -5.69 41.85
C SER A 41 -1.96 -5.20 43.03
N VAL A 42 -1.11 -4.20 42.80
CA VAL A 42 -0.09 -3.73 43.77
C VAL A 42 -0.59 -2.54 44.58
N VAL A 43 -1.41 -1.68 43.96
CA VAL A 43 -1.94 -0.49 44.63
C VAL A 43 -3.47 -0.51 44.55
N PRO A 44 -4.16 -1.36 45.34
CA PRO A 44 -5.62 -1.44 45.35
C PRO A 44 -6.28 -0.09 45.66
N GLN A 45 -5.56 0.81 46.33
CA GLN A 45 -5.99 2.16 46.66
C GLN A 45 -6.18 3.06 45.42
N ILE A 46 -5.35 2.89 44.37
CA ILE A 46 -5.52 3.61 43.09
C ILE A 46 -6.80 3.13 42.40
N PHE A 47 -7.09 1.83 42.48
CA PHE A 47 -8.37 1.30 42.02
C PHE A 47 -9.53 1.87 42.84
N GLY A 48 -9.37 1.99 44.16
CA GLY A 48 -10.35 2.64 45.06
C GLY A 48 -10.61 4.13 44.76
N ILE A 49 -9.64 4.84 44.19
CA ILE A 49 -9.80 6.20 43.67
C ILE A 49 -10.58 6.16 42.36
N PHE A 50 -10.21 5.29 41.41
CA PHE A 50 -10.90 5.16 40.12
C PHE A 50 -12.34 4.65 40.27
N THR A 51 -12.59 3.69 41.15
CA THR A 51 -13.94 3.21 41.46
C THR A 51 -14.76 4.27 42.16
N ARG A 52 -14.20 5.07 43.07
CA ARG A 52 -14.92 6.23 43.63
C ARG A 52 -15.15 7.34 42.59
N LEU A 53 -14.19 7.59 41.70
CA LEU A 53 -14.29 8.59 40.65
C LEU A 53 -15.30 8.20 39.56
N LEU A 54 -15.43 6.91 39.27
CA LEU A 54 -16.36 6.33 38.28
C LEU A 54 -17.67 5.81 38.90
N GLY A 55 -17.84 5.85 40.22
CA GLY A 55 -19.03 5.36 40.93
C GLY A 55 -19.20 3.83 41.03
N LEU A 56 -18.11 3.08 40.97
CA LEU A 56 -18.05 1.63 40.80
C LEU A 56 -17.69 0.90 42.11
N GLU A 57 -18.46 1.08 43.17
CA GLU A 57 -18.17 0.49 44.49
C GLU A 57 -18.43 -1.04 44.55
N ASP A 58 -19.12 -1.59 43.55
CA ASP A 58 -19.52 -3.00 43.52
C ASP A 58 -18.44 -3.89 42.86
N ARG A 59 -18.07 -4.98 43.56
CA ARG A 59 -17.17 -6.03 43.06
C ARG A 59 -17.65 -6.62 41.73
N GLY A 60 -18.97 -6.65 41.50
CA GLY A 60 -19.55 -7.08 40.23
C GLY A 60 -19.13 -6.18 39.05
N PHE A 61 -19.05 -4.87 39.25
CA PHE A 61 -18.66 -3.93 38.21
C PHE A 61 -17.15 -4.03 37.88
N ALA A 62 -16.31 -4.27 38.88
CA ALA A 62 -14.87 -4.48 38.67
C ALA A 62 -14.61 -5.73 37.80
N LEU A 63 -15.31 -6.84 38.09
CA LEU A 63 -15.22 -8.07 37.29
C LEU A 63 -15.74 -7.86 35.86
N LEU A 64 -16.84 -7.13 35.70
CA LEU A 64 -17.36 -6.76 34.37
C LEU A 64 -16.34 -5.94 33.58
N SER A 65 -15.73 -4.94 34.19
CA SER A 65 -14.72 -4.07 33.54
C SER A 65 -13.49 -4.85 33.09
N ILE A 66 -12.97 -5.74 33.94
CA ILE A 66 -11.83 -6.61 33.60
C ILE A 66 -12.22 -7.55 32.44
N SER A 67 -13.43 -8.12 32.48
CA SER A 67 -13.93 -8.99 31.41
C SER A 67 -14.05 -8.24 30.08
N VAL A 68 -14.52 -7.00 30.08
CA VAL A 68 -14.59 -6.14 28.89
C VAL A 68 -13.20 -5.85 28.33
N LEU A 69 -12.21 -5.54 29.18
CA LEU A 69 -10.83 -5.31 28.73
C LEU A 69 -10.19 -6.59 28.15
N LEU A 70 -10.44 -7.75 28.77
CA LEU A 70 -9.97 -9.04 28.26
C LEU A 70 -10.62 -9.38 26.91
N LEU A 71 -11.93 -9.21 26.80
CA LEU A 71 -12.66 -9.39 25.53
C LEU A 71 -12.15 -8.43 24.46
N PHE A 72 -11.87 -7.17 24.82
CA PHE A 72 -11.29 -6.20 23.90
C PHE A 72 -9.88 -6.62 23.45
N GLY A 73 -9.03 -7.10 24.35
CA GLY A 73 -7.70 -7.62 24.00
C GLY A 73 -7.78 -8.85 23.08
N LEU A 74 -8.70 -9.78 23.35
CA LEU A 74 -8.96 -10.94 22.49
C LEU A 74 -9.45 -10.50 21.11
N PHE A 75 -10.37 -9.52 21.06
CA PHE A 75 -10.87 -8.96 19.83
C PHE A 75 -9.76 -8.33 18.98
N LEU A 76 -8.86 -7.56 19.59
CA LEU A 76 -7.68 -7.02 18.90
C LEU A 76 -6.75 -8.13 18.39
N ASN A 77 -6.56 -9.21 19.16
CA ASN A 77 -5.79 -10.38 18.72
C ASN A 77 -6.40 -11.06 17.50
N LEU A 78 -7.72 -11.28 17.52
CA LEU A 78 -8.46 -11.86 16.41
C LEU A 78 -8.37 -10.98 15.17
N LEU A 79 -8.53 -9.67 15.32
CA LEU A 79 -8.32 -8.72 14.22
C LEU A 79 -6.91 -8.81 13.65
N GLY A 80 -5.89 -8.94 14.51
CA GLY A 80 -4.50 -9.16 14.10
C GLY A 80 -4.32 -10.45 13.28
N ARG A 81 -4.92 -11.56 13.72
CA ARG A 81 -4.87 -12.84 13.01
C ARG A 81 -5.58 -12.78 11.66
N VAL A 82 -6.76 -12.16 11.61
CA VAL A 82 -7.52 -11.98 10.36
C VAL A 82 -6.71 -11.17 9.35
N ARG A 83 -6.05 -10.10 9.79
CA ARG A 83 -5.16 -9.31 8.92
C ARG A 83 -3.96 -10.12 8.42
N GLU A 84 -3.33 -10.90 9.29
CA GLU A 84 -2.19 -11.73 8.89
C GLU A 84 -2.59 -12.83 7.89
N ALA A 85 -3.76 -13.46 8.09
CA ALA A 85 -4.32 -14.42 7.16
C ALA A 85 -4.60 -13.77 5.78
N GLY A 86 -5.19 -12.57 5.77
CA GLY A 86 -5.41 -11.80 4.54
C GLY A 86 -4.11 -11.51 3.78
N ARG A 87 -3.01 -11.26 4.50
CA ARG A 87 -1.68 -11.05 3.93
C ARG A 87 -1.10 -12.31 3.28
N ARG A 88 -1.14 -13.45 3.98
CA ARG A 88 -0.65 -14.73 3.42
C ARG A 88 -1.42 -15.12 2.17
N ASN A 89 -2.74 -14.90 2.16
CA ASN A 89 -3.54 -15.12 0.96
C ASN A 89 -3.06 -14.23 -0.21
N GLY A 90 -2.58 -13.02 0.05
CA GLY A 90 -2.02 -12.13 -0.97
C GLY A 90 -0.71 -12.62 -1.54
N GLU A 91 0.19 -13.12 -0.67
CA GLU A 91 1.44 -13.72 -1.12
C GLU A 91 1.19 -14.95 -2.01
N ILE A 92 0.18 -15.77 -1.69
CA ILE A 92 -0.22 -16.91 -2.52
C ILE A 92 -0.78 -16.44 -3.86
N VAL A 93 -1.70 -15.47 -3.86
CA VAL A 93 -2.27 -14.92 -5.10
C VAL A 93 -1.18 -14.33 -5.98
N THR A 94 -0.28 -13.52 -5.41
CA THR A 94 0.88 -12.95 -6.11
C THR A 94 1.79 -14.07 -6.66
N GLY A 95 2.10 -15.10 -5.88
CA GLY A 95 2.97 -16.19 -6.34
C GLY A 95 2.35 -17.01 -7.47
N LEU A 96 1.04 -17.28 -7.40
CA LEU A 96 0.31 -17.95 -8.48
C LEU A 96 0.27 -17.08 -9.74
N ALA A 97 0.00 -15.79 -9.58
CA ALA A 97 0.01 -14.80 -10.64
C ALA A 97 1.36 -14.72 -11.37
N VAL A 98 2.47 -14.61 -10.62
CA VAL A 98 3.84 -14.59 -11.18
C VAL A 98 4.14 -15.89 -11.91
N LYS A 99 3.73 -17.03 -11.35
CA LYS A 99 3.91 -18.33 -12.00
C LYS A 99 3.12 -18.43 -13.31
N GLU A 100 1.84 -18.09 -13.30
CA GLU A 100 0.97 -18.07 -14.48
C GLU A 100 1.52 -17.14 -15.55
N TYR A 101 1.95 -15.94 -15.15
CA TYR A 101 2.55 -14.96 -16.04
C TYR A 101 3.81 -15.52 -16.70
N SER A 102 4.74 -16.04 -15.89
CA SER A 102 5.98 -16.63 -16.38
C SER A 102 5.69 -17.79 -17.34
N GLU A 103 4.76 -18.68 -16.99
CA GLU A 103 4.42 -19.85 -17.79
C GLU A 103 3.81 -19.50 -19.16
N ARG A 104 2.99 -18.45 -19.22
CA ARG A 104 2.25 -18.08 -20.44
C ARG A 104 2.95 -17.06 -21.32
N TYR A 105 3.66 -16.10 -20.74
CA TYR A 105 4.15 -14.93 -21.46
C TYR A 105 5.67 -14.88 -21.61
N LEU A 106 6.42 -15.68 -20.84
CA LEU A 106 7.87 -15.76 -20.96
C LEU A 106 8.31 -17.07 -21.62
N SER A 107 9.17 -16.97 -22.62
CA SER A 107 9.94 -18.08 -23.16
C SER A 107 10.98 -18.59 -22.15
N SER A 108 11.58 -19.75 -22.45
CA SER A 108 12.56 -20.35 -21.53
C SER A 108 13.84 -19.52 -21.38
N GLU A 109 14.24 -18.83 -22.44
CA GLU A 109 15.41 -17.93 -22.47
C GLU A 109 15.14 -16.68 -21.65
N GLU A 110 13.99 -16.04 -21.84
CA GLU A 110 13.56 -14.87 -21.08
C GLU A 110 13.47 -15.14 -19.57
N ARG A 111 13.04 -16.34 -19.16
CA ARG A 111 13.03 -16.75 -17.75
C ARG A 111 14.43 -16.92 -17.16
N ALA A 112 15.39 -17.39 -17.95
CA ALA A 112 16.74 -17.67 -17.48
C ALA A 112 17.59 -16.39 -17.40
N GLU A 113 17.63 -15.65 -18.49
CA GLU A 113 18.50 -14.49 -18.66
C GLU A 113 17.85 -13.23 -18.06
N GLY A 114 16.53 -13.09 -18.17
CA GLY A 114 15.79 -11.86 -17.87
C GLY A 114 16.02 -10.79 -18.94
N HIS A 115 15.43 -9.62 -18.75
CA HIS A 115 15.53 -8.53 -19.72
C HIS A 115 16.15 -7.26 -19.13
N PRO A 116 17.48 -7.21 -19.00
CA PRO A 116 18.18 -6.02 -18.52
C PRO A 116 18.00 -4.87 -19.52
N GLY A 117 17.44 -3.75 -19.05
CA GLY A 117 17.19 -2.54 -19.85
C GLY A 117 15.71 -2.30 -20.17
N GLU A 118 14.82 -3.24 -19.89
CA GLU A 118 13.40 -3.08 -20.19
C GLU A 118 12.66 -2.19 -19.19
N VAL A 119 11.68 -1.45 -19.71
CA VAL A 119 10.69 -0.71 -18.93
C VAL A 119 9.39 -1.51 -18.90
N LEU A 120 9.00 -1.98 -17.72
CA LEU A 120 7.72 -2.66 -17.53
C LEU A 120 6.66 -1.71 -16.97
N ILE A 121 5.56 -1.52 -17.68
CA ILE A 121 4.38 -0.79 -17.22
C ILE A 121 3.40 -1.77 -16.59
N ILE A 122 3.03 -1.52 -15.33
CA ILE A 122 1.97 -2.22 -14.63
C ILE A 122 0.70 -1.37 -14.71
N VAL A 123 -0.36 -1.97 -15.26
CA VAL A 123 -1.70 -1.39 -15.31
C VAL A 123 -2.62 -2.16 -14.36
N PRO A 124 -2.78 -1.73 -13.09
CA PRO A 124 -3.79 -2.32 -12.21
C PRO A 124 -5.18 -1.91 -12.69
N ALA A 125 -6.07 -2.88 -12.86
CA ALA A 125 -7.42 -2.65 -13.37
C ALA A 125 -8.46 -3.37 -12.51
N PHE A 126 -9.63 -2.75 -12.34
CA PHE A 126 -10.79 -3.34 -11.67
C PHE A 126 -12.05 -2.63 -12.15
N ASP A 127 -12.89 -3.29 -12.94
CA ASP A 127 -14.10 -2.75 -13.56
C ASP A 127 -13.83 -1.45 -14.37
N GLU A 128 -12.94 -1.52 -15.36
CA GLU A 128 -12.48 -0.41 -16.22
C GLU A 128 -12.79 -0.66 -17.72
N GLU A 129 -13.80 -1.46 -18.06
CA GLU A 129 -14.11 -1.83 -19.46
C GLU A 129 -14.34 -0.61 -20.39
N GLY A 130 -14.83 0.50 -19.83
CA GLY A 130 -15.16 1.71 -20.59
C GLY A 130 -13.95 2.57 -20.98
N GLY A 131 -12.80 2.40 -20.33
CA GLY A 131 -11.63 3.27 -20.52
C GLY A 131 -10.32 2.55 -20.84
N ILE A 132 -10.16 1.31 -20.38
CA ILE A 132 -8.87 0.62 -20.41
C ILE A 132 -8.30 0.50 -21.82
N LYS A 133 -9.13 0.21 -22.83
CA LYS A 133 -8.70 0.04 -24.23
C LYS A 133 -7.92 1.25 -24.75
N GLU A 134 -8.42 2.45 -24.51
CA GLU A 134 -7.79 3.68 -25.00
C GLU A 134 -6.48 3.97 -24.26
N VAL A 135 -6.42 3.65 -22.95
CA VAL A 135 -5.19 3.77 -22.17
C VAL A 135 -4.11 2.87 -22.74
N LEU A 136 -4.44 1.59 -22.98
CA LEU A 136 -3.48 0.59 -23.45
C LEU A 136 -2.92 0.95 -24.83
N ARG A 137 -3.75 1.46 -25.74
CA ARG A 137 -3.33 1.89 -27.10
C ARG A 137 -2.42 3.11 -27.13
N ARG A 138 -2.42 3.91 -26.06
CA ARG A 138 -1.61 5.13 -25.94
C ARG A 138 -0.24 4.88 -25.33
N ILE A 139 -0.01 3.67 -24.79
CA ILE A 139 1.29 3.28 -24.26
C ILE A 139 2.27 3.13 -25.44
N PRO A 140 3.44 3.80 -25.42
CA PRO A 140 4.43 3.62 -26.47
C PRO A 140 5.12 2.26 -26.35
N ASP A 141 5.50 1.66 -27.48
CA ASP A 141 6.24 0.38 -27.53
C ASP A 141 7.73 0.55 -27.19
N GLU A 142 8.27 1.77 -27.31
CA GLU A 142 9.65 2.10 -26.99
C GLU A 142 9.77 3.46 -26.27
N VAL A 143 10.80 3.59 -25.43
CA VAL A 143 11.13 4.86 -24.77
C VAL A 143 12.64 4.99 -24.64
N LEU A 144 13.23 6.07 -25.17
CA LEU A 144 14.68 6.31 -25.13
C LEU A 144 15.53 5.16 -25.71
N GLY A 145 14.99 4.40 -26.68
CA GLY A 145 15.65 3.23 -27.27
C GLY A 145 15.57 1.96 -26.41
N HIS A 146 14.76 1.98 -25.34
CA HIS A 146 14.44 0.81 -24.52
C HIS A 146 13.05 0.30 -24.87
N GLU A 147 12.89 -1.02 -24.96
CA GLU A 147 11.58 -1.66 -25.15
C GLU A 147 10.67 -1.41 -23.93
N VAL A 148 9.40 -1.14 -24.21
CA VAL A 148 8.36 -0.95 -23.21
C VAL A 148 7.41 -2.14 -23.26
N LYS A 149 7.40 -2.94 -22.19
CA LYS A 149 6.41 -4.00 -21.99
C LYS A 149 5.30 -3.51 -21.09
N THR A 150 4.11 -4.08 -21.26
CA THR A 150 2.95 -3.76 -20.42
C THR A 150 2.32 -5.04 -19.90
N VAL A 151 2.03 -5.06 -18.60
CA VAL A 151 1.23 -6.10 -17.96
C VAL A 151 0.00 -5.50 -17.31
N VAL A 152 -1.17 -6.05 -17.62
CA VAL A 152 -2.42 -5.70 -16.96
C VAL A 152 -2.63 -6.66 -15.79
N VAL A 153 -2.79 -6.10 -14.59
CA VAL A 153 -3.17 -6.87 -13.40
C VAL A 153 -4.64 -6.57 -13.11
N ASP A 154 -5.50 -7.48 -13.55
CA ASP A 154 -6.93 -7.44 -13.32
C ASP A 154 -7.25 -7.95 -11.91
N ASP A 155 -7.73 -7.07 -11.04
CA ASP A 155 -8.00 -7.36 -9.63
C ASP A 155 -9.41 -7.96 -9.44
N GLY A 156 -9.75 -8.95 -10.27
CA GLY A 156 -11.00 -9.70 -10.21
C GLY A 156 -12.22 -8.92 -10.68
N SER A 157 -12.12 -8.23 -11.83
CA SER A 157 -13.24 -7.49 -12.42
C SER A 157 -14.45 -8.39 -12.71
N ALA A 158 -15.66 -7.84 -12.60
CA ALA A 158 -16.90 -8.52 -12.98
C ALA A 158 -17.33 -8.18 -14.42
N ASP A 159 -16.71 -7.18 -15.03
CA ASP A 159 -16.97 -6.70 -16.39
C ASP A 159 -15.98 -7.28 -17.43
N ARG A 160 -15.94 -6.70 -18.63
CA ARG A 160 -15.06 -7.17 -19.72
C ARG A 160 -13.62 -6.63 -19.67
N THR A 161 -13.18 -6.03 -18.57
CA THR A 161 -11.85 -5.40 -18.44
C THR A 161 -10.71 -6.32 -18.87
N ALA A 162 -10.67 -7.54 -18.33
CA ALA A 162 -9.61 -8.50 -18.62
C ALA A 162 -9.63 -8.96 -20.09
N ASP A 163 -10.83 -9.18 -20.64
CA ASP A 163 -11.00 -9.64 -22.02
C ASP A 163 -10.61 -8.56 -23.03
N ILE A 164 -10.91 -7.31 -22.74
CA ILE A 164 -10.50 -6.17 -23.55
C ILE A 164 -8.96 -6.07 -23.57
N ALA A 165 -8.31 -6.17 -22.41
CA ALA A 165 -6.85 -6.13 -22.34
C ALA A 165 -6.19 -7.29 -23.12
N ARG A 166 -6.73 -8.52 -23.01
CA ARG A 166 -6.27 -9.67 -23.80
C ARG A 166 -6.46 -9.47 -25.30
N ALA A 167 -7.58 -8.86 -25.71
CA ALA A 167 -7.88 -8.61 -27.12
C ALA A 167 -6.93 -7.56 -27.75
N GLU A 168 -6.33 -6.68 -26.95
CA GLU A 168 -5.27 -5.77 -27.39
C GLU A 168 -3.88 -6.45 -27.40
N GLY A 169 -3.81 -7.77 -27.17
CA GLY A 169 -2.58 -8.56 -27.27
C GLY A 169 -1.66 -8.46 -26.05
N LEU A 170 -2.11 -7.87 -24.96
CA LEU A 170 -1.28 -7.64 -23.78
C LEU A 170 -1.33 -8.81 -22.79
N PRO A 171 -0.22 -9.07 -22.07
CA PRO A 171 -0.23 -9.94 -20.90
C PRO A 171 -1.25 -9.50 -19.85
N VAL A 172 -2.09 -10.44 -19.41
CA VAL A 172 -3.12 -10.20 -18.38
C VAL A 172 -3.03 -11.26 -17.29
N VAL A 173 -2.96 -10.79 -16.05
CA VAL A 173 -2.99 -11.62 -14.85
C VAL A 173 -4.23 -11.26 -14.06
N THR A 174 -5.03 -12.26 -13.71
CA THR A 174 -6.33 -12.06 -13.04
C THR A 174 -6.29 -12.57 -11.60
N HIS A 175 -6.62 -11.73 -10.64
CA HIS A 175 -6.91 -12.14 -9.28
C HIS A 175 -8.27 -12.83 -9.19
N VAL A 176 -8.34 -13.95 -8.47
CA VAL A 176 -9.60 -14.71 -8.27
C VAL A 176 -10.65 -13.91 -7.50
N VAL A 177 -10.21 -13.02 -6.63
CA VAL A 177 -11.06 -12.13 -5.83
C VAL A 177 -10.45 -10.74 -5.81
N ASN A 178 -11.28 -9.71 -5.72
CA ASN A 178 -10.80 -8.34 -5.57
C ASN A 178 -10.04 -8.16 -4.26
N ARG A 179 -8.79 -7.67 -4.35
CA ARG A 179 -7.89 -7.48 -3.21
C ARG A 179 -7.43 -6.05 -3.02
N GLY A 180 -7.79 -5.15 -3.94
CA GLY A 180 -7.45 -3.74 -3.97
C GLY A 180 -6.22 -3.44 -4.84
N GLN A 181 -6.18 -2.22 -5.38
CA GLN A 181 -5.11 -1.73 -6.26
C GLN A 181 -3.69 -1.92 -5.69
N GLY A 182 -3.53 -1.83 -4.36
CA GLY A 182 -2.24 -2.06 -3.71
C GLY A 182 -1.75 -3.50 -3.82
N ASP A 183 -2.66 -4.48 -3.78
CA ASP A 183 -2.32 -5.89 -4.00
C ASP A 183 -2.02 -6.16 -5.48
N ALA A 184 -2.82 -5.60 -6.40
CA ALA A 184 -2.55 -5.68 -7.84
C ALA A 184 -1.16 -5.08 -8.22
N LEU A 185 -0.79 -3.96 -7.60
CA LEU A 185 0.54 -3.37 -7.78
C LEU A 185 1.66 -4.24 -7.20
N ARG A 186 1.45 -4.88 -6.04
CA ARG A 186 2.43 -5.85 -5.50
C ARG A 186 2.61 -7.04 -6.44
N THR A 187 1.53 -7.54 -7.02
CA THR A 187 1.60 -8.58 -8.06
C THR A 187 2.44 -8.11 -9.25
N GLY A 188 2.15 -6.92 -9.79
CA GLY A 188 2.96 -6.36 -10.89
C GLY A 188 4.43 -6.13 -10.51
N PHE A 189 4.72 -5.68 -9.29
CA PHE A 189 6.09 -5.52 -8.80
C PHE A 189 6.83 -6.87 -8.71
N ALA A 190 6.13 -7.92 -8.28
CA ALA A 190 6.70 -9.26 -8.25
C ALA A 190 6.97 -9.79 -9.68
N ILE A 191 6.11 -9.46 -10.65
CA ILE A 191 6.33 -9.77 -12.07
C ILE A 191 7.57 -9.04 -12.60
N ALA A 192 7.69 -7.73 -12.35
CA ALA A 192 8.86 -6.93 -12.74
C ALA A 192 10.17 -7.51 -12.18
N GLN A 193 10.14 -7.98 -10.92
CA GLN A 193 11.29 -8.65 -10.30
C GLN A 193 11.60 -10.01 -10.93
N ALA A 194 10.58 -10.79 -11.28
CA ALA A 194 10.74 -12.10 -11.91
C ALA A 194 11.34 -11.99 -13.32
N GLU A 195 10.92 -10.99 -14.11
CA GLU A 195 11.46 -10.70 -15.43
C GLU A 195 12.83 -10.01 -15.40
N LYS A 196 13.22 -9.50 -14.23
CA LYS A 196 14.43 -8.69 -14.02
C LYS A 196 14.44 -7.42 -14.90
N SER A 197 13.28 -6.79 -15.11
CA SER A 197 13.20 -5.50 -15.82
C SER A 197 14.06 -4.45 -15.11
N GLU A 198 14.50 -3.40 -15.80
CA GLU A 198 15.31 -2.36 -15.15
C GLU A 198 14.43 -1.37 -14.36
N VAL A 199 13.33 -0.96 -14.98
CA VAL A 199 12.41 0.04 -14.44
C VAL A 199 10.99 -0.51 -14.46
N VAL A 200 10.29 -0.32 -13.37
CA VAL A 200 8.84 -0.57 -13.31
C VAL A 200 8.09 0.74 -13.21
N VAL A 201 7.00 0.86 -13.95
CA VAL A 201 6.16 2.06 -14.00
C VAL A 201 4.73 1.70 -13.67
N ASN A 202 4.08 2.50 -12.84
CA ASN A 202 2.67 2.33 -12.51
C ASN A 202 1.83 3.25 -13.39
N LEU A 203 0.81 2.72 -14.07
CA LEU A 203 -0.12 3.51 -14.88
C LEU A 203 -1.56 3.09 -14.57
N ASP A 204 -2.40 4.02 -14.11
CA ASP A 204 -3.80 3.72 -13.80
C ASP A 204 -4.61 3.46 -15.10
N ALA A 205 -5.53 2.48 -15.04
CA ALA A 205 -6.34 2.06 -16.18
C ALA A 205 -7.49 3.02 -16.55
N ASP A 206 -7.71 4.10 -15.79
CA ASP A 206 -8.86 5.00 -15.91
C ASP A 206 -8.64 6.21 -16.85
N GLY A 207 -7.45 6.30 -17.45
CA GLY A 207 -7.09 7.31 -18.44
C GLY A 207 -6.83 8.71 -17.89
N GLN A 208 -6.71 8.87 -16.57
CA GLN A 208 -6.39 10.17 -15.98
C GLN A 208 -4.95 10.62 -16.28
N TYR A 209 -4.04 9.68 -16.54
CA TYR A 209 -2.64 9.97 -16.89
C TYR A 209 -2.42 9.88 -18.39
N LYS A 210 -1.44 10.64 -18.88
CA LYS A 210 -0.98 10.60 -20.27
C LYS A 210 0.18 9.61 -20.38
N PRO A 211 -0.01 8.41 -20.98
CA PRO A 211 1.09 7.44 -21.12
C PRO A 211 2.27 8.03 -21.89
N GLU A 212 2.05 9.00 -22.78
CA GLU A 212 3.07 9.67 -23.58
C GLU A 212 4.09 10.46 -22.75
N GLU A 213 3.79 10.75 -21.48
CA GLU A 213 4.75 11.40 -20.57
C GLU A 213 5.73 10.43 -19.91
N LEU A 214 5.70 9.14 -20.28
CA LEU A 214 6.54 8.05 -19.76
C LEU A 214 8.03 8.42 -19.72
N GLU A 215 8.55 9.03 -20.80
CA GLU A 215 9.95 9.42 -20.91
C GLU A 215 10.41 10.22 -19.67
N ARG A 216 9.57 11.16 -19.20
CA ARG A 216 9.92 12.02 -18.06
C ARG A 216 10.12 11.21 -16.79
N LEU A 217 9.36 10.13 -16.62
CA LEU A 217 9.42 9.29 -15.43
C LEU A 217 10.62 8.34 -15.47
N VAL A 218 10.86 7.70 -16.62
CA VAL A 218 11.88 6.64 -16.73
C VAL A 218 13.28 7.19 -16.93
N LYS A 219 13.43 8.33 -17.62
CA LYS A 219 14.74 8.93 -17.94
C LYS A 219 15.65 9.09 -16.72
N PRO A 220 15.21 9.66 -15.58
CA PRO A 220 16.10 9.80 -14.43
C PRO A 220 16.50 8.46 -13.80
N VAL A 221 15.68 7.41 -13.95
CA VAL A 221 16.00 6.07 -13.47
C VAL A 221 17.02 5.41 -14.40
N LEU A 222 16.76 5.40 -15.71
CA LEU A 222 17.67 4.83 -16.72
C LEU A 222 19.05 5.52 -16.72
N GLU A 223 19.09 6.85 -16.54
CA GLU A 223 20.36 7.60 -16.42
C GLU A 223 21.07 7.44 -15.06
N GLY A 224 20.54 6.59 -14.16
CA GLY A 224 21.12 6.37 -12.84
C GLY A 224 21.07 7.60 -11.91
N LYS A 225 20.19 8.58 -12.17
CA LYS A 225 20.03 9.81 -11.38
C LYS A 225 18.98 9.70 -10.28
N ALA A 226 18.13 8.69 -10.33
CA ALA A 226 17.09 8.40 -9.36
C ALA A 226 16.84 6.89 -9.25
N ASP A 227 16.24 6.50 -8.13
CA ASP A 227 15.72 5.16 -7.86
C ASP A 227 14.19 5.16 -7.79
N PHE A 228 13.60 6.32 -7.46
CA PHE A 228 12.17 6.54 -7.42
C PHE A 228 11.84 7.91 -8.03
N VAL A 229 11.02 7.91 -9.07
CA VAL A 229 10.55 9.12 -9.75
C VAL A 229 9.04 9.21 -9.61
N LEU A 230 8.58 10.31 -9.02
CA LEU A 230 7.17 10.61 -8.82
C LEU A 230 6.68 11.62 -9.85
N GLY A 231 5.63 11.28 -10.60
CA GLY A 231 4.88 12.25 -11.37
C GLY A 231 4.17 13.24 -10.45
N SER A 232 4.18 14.52 -10.80
CA SER A 232 3.46 15.55 -10.07
C SER A 232 2.57 16.39 -10.98
N ARG A 233 1.25 16.31 -10.74
CA ARG A 233 0.26 17.15 -11.41
C ARG A 233 0.36 18.63 -11.04
N PHE A 234 0.99 18.94 -9.91
CA PHE A 234 1.22 20.32 -9.45
C PHE A 234 2.50 20.92 -10.03
N MET A 235 3.38 20.11 -10.62
CA MET A 235 4.50 20.58 -11.42
C MET A 235 4.16 20.61 -12.92
N GLY A 236 3.20 19.78 -13.35
CA GLY A 236 2.70 19.73 -14.73
C GLY A 236 1.32 20.37 -14.86
N PHE A 237 0.38 19.64 -15.45
CA PHE A 237 -0.98 20.09 -15.72
C PHE A 237 -2.00 19.34 -14.87
N TYR A 238 -3.00 20.06 -14.34
CA TYR A 238 -4.11 19.45 -13.61
C TYR A 238 -5.43 20.07 -14.03
N GLU A 239 -6.26 19.30 -14.74
CA GLU A 239 -7.51 19.80 -15.32
C GLU A 239 -8.53 20.21 -14.26
N GLU A 240 -8.73 19.38 -13.23
CA GLU A 240 -9.65 19.65 -12.10
C GLU A 240 -9.00 20.46 -10.97
N SER A 241 -8.20 21.48 -11.30
CA SER A 241 -7.55 22.32 -10.30
C SER A 241 -8.57 23.13 -9.47
N GLY A 242 -8.38 23.19 -8.14
CA GLY A 242 -9.18 24.05 -7.24
C GLY A 242 -10.24 23.35 -6.36
N SER A 243 -10.39 22.03 -6.44
CA SER A 243 -11.33 21.29 -5.58
C SER A 243 -10.86 21.14 -4.12
N VAL A 244 -11.74 20.83 -3.16
CA VAL A 244 -11.37 20.50 -1.75
C VAL A 244 -10.34 19.35 -1.69
N ARG A 245 -10.39 18.44 -2.66
CA ARG A 245 -9.40 17.37 -2.83
C ARG A 245 -7.98 17.94 -3.03
N HIS A 246 -7.83 19.06 -3.74
CA HIS A 246 -6.55 19.74 -3.93
C HIS A 246 -5.91 20.12 -2.58
N LEU A 247 -6.67 20.77 -1.69
CA LEU A 247 -6.17 21.16 -0.36
C LEU A 247 -5.77 19.95 0.47
N GLY A 248 -6.56 18.87 0.42
CA GLY A 248 -6.22 17.60 1.07
C GLY A 248 -4.89 17.03 0.59
N VAL A 249 -4.66 16.99 -0.73
CA VAL A 249 -3.38 16.49 -1.27
C VAL A 249 -2.21 17.38 -0.86
N ILE A 250 -2.34 18.72 -0.90
CA ILE A 250 -1.27 19.61 -0.43
C ILE A 250 -0.96 19.37 1.05
N PHE A 251 -2.00 19.22 1.89
CA PHE A 251 -1.84 18.95 3.31
C PHE A 251 -1.07 17.65 3.56
N PHE A 252 -1.48 16.55 2.94
CA PHE A 252 -0.81 15.25 3.11
C PHE A 252 0.59 15.22 2.49
N SER A 253 0.81 15.86 1.33
CA SER A 253 2.14 16.05 0.74
C SER A 253 3.08 16.79 1.71
N ARG A 254 2.61 17.86 2.35
CA ARG A 254 3.38 18.58 3.38
C ARG A 254 3.66 17.71 4.60
N MET A 255 2.68 16.92 5.05
CA MET A 255 2.86 16.01 6.18
C MET A 255 3.95 14.98 5.90
N ILE A 256 3.92 14.32 4.73
CA ILE A 256 4.99 13.40 4.30
C ILE A 256 6.32 14.14 4.19
N SER A 257 6.32 15.36 3.67
CA SER A 257 7.55 16.16 3.55
C SER A 257 8.18 16.48 4.90
N LEU A 258 7.36 16.81 5.90
CA LEU A 258 7.83 17.08 7.26
C LEU A 258 8.37 15.81 7.94
N LEU A 259 7.70 14.68 7.77
CA LEU A 259 8.13 13.41 8.36
C LEU A 259 9.46 12.93 7.75
N THR A 260 9.59 13.02 6.42
CA THR A 260 10.74 12.46 5.68
C THR A 260 11.90 13.44 5.50
N GLY A 261 11.68 14.74 5.70
CA GLY A 261 12.64 15.79 5.39
C GLY A 261 12.82 16.04 3.88
N VAL A 262 12.04 15.39 3.02
CA VAL A 262 12.13 15.50 1.55
C VAL A 262 10.88 16.18 1.01
N LYS A 263 11.04 17.21 0.17
CA LYS A 263 9.90 17.94 -0.40
C LYS A 263 9.11 17.06 -1.37
N VAL A 264 7.91 16.64 -0.99
CA VAL A 264 6.93 15.95 -1.84
C VAL A 264 5.84 16.92 -2.26
N SER A 265 5.52 16.97 -3.55
CA SER A 265 4.51 17.86 -4.13
C SER A 265 3.16 17.16 -4.29
N ASP A 266 3.13 15.89 -4.72
CA ASP A 266 1.88 15.14 -4.95
C ASP A 266 1.94 13.73 -4.34
N CYS A 267 1.50 13.59 -3.09
CA CYS A 267 1.51 12.31 -2.39
C CYS A 267 0.46 11.29 -2.87
N THR A 268 -0.39 11.68 -3.82
CA THR A 268 -1.49 10.83 -4.30
C THR A 268 -1.34 10.40 -5.74
N ASN A 269 -0.27 10.82 -6.42
CA ASN A 269 -0.05 10.49 -7.81
C ASN A 269 0.28 9.00 -7.97
N GLY A 270 -0.47 8.33 -8.84
CA GLY A 270 -0.24 6.93 -9.20
C GLY A 270 0.87 6.77 -10.24
N TYR A 271 1.17 7.80 -11.04
CA TYR A 271 2.13 7.71 -12.13
C TYR A 271 3.56 7.89 -11.62
N ARG A 272 4.29 6.79 -11.52
CA ARG A 272 5.64 6.74 -10.91
C ARG A 272 6.49 5.68 -11.59
N ALA A 273 7.80 5.90 -11.59
CA ALA A 273 8.80 4.93 -12.02
C ALA A 273 9.70 4.54 -10.83
N ILE A 274 10.01 3.26 -10.71
CA ILE A 274 10.83 2.71 -9.64
C ILE A 274 11.89 1.79 -10.26
N ARG A 275 13.13 1.90 -9.80
CA ARG A 275 14.17 0.93 -10.14
C ARG A 275 13.78 -0.43 -9.55
N VAL A 276 13.70 -1.47 -10.38
CA VAL A 276 13.24 -2.80 -9.95
C VAL A 276 14.13 -3.39 -8.86
N SER A 277 15.45 -3.16 -8.95
CA SER A 277 16.41 -3.60 -7.94
C SER A 277 16.14 -3.04 -6.54
N GLU A 278 15.36 -1.98 -6.41
CA GLU A 278 15.05 -1.29 -5.16
C GLU A 278 13.70 -1.72 -4.56
N LEU A 279 12.87 -2.45 -5.31
CA LEU A 279 11.53 -2.89 -4.85
C LEU A 279 11.58 -3.74 -3.58
N HIS A 280 12.65 -4.52 -3.38
CA HIS A 280 12.82 -5.35 -2.17
C HIS A 280 12.90 -4.54 -0.87
N LYS A 281 13.17 -3.24 -0.96
CA LYS A 281 13.21 -2.32 0.20
C LYS A 281 11.81 -1.83 0.59
N LEU A 282 10.80 -1.99 -0.26
CA LEU A 282 9.47 -1.44 -0.04
C LEU A 282 8.58 -2.45 0.70
N ASN A 283 8.30 -2.23 1.99
CA ASN A 283 7.42 -3.09 2.78
C ASN A 283 5.96 -2.66 2.64
N LEU A 284 5.34 -3.00 1.51
CA LEU A 284 3.98 -2.56 1.18
C LEU A 284 2.93 -3.45 1.83
N ARG A 285 1.97 -2.86 2.54
CA ARG A 285 0.90 -3.57 3.27
C ARG A 285 -0.50 -3.04 3.00
N GLU A 286 -0.61 -1.87 2.38
CA GLU A 286 -1.90 -1.21 2.16
C GLU A 286 -2.49 -1.60 0.81
N ASP A 287 -3.72 -2.10 0.85
CA ASP A 287 -4.42 -2.64 -0.33
C ASP A 287 -5.13 -1.56 -1.16
N ARG A 288 -5.45 -0.40 -0.55
CA ARG A 288 -6.24 0.66 -1.21
C ARG A 288 -5.52 2.00 -1.27
N PHE A 289 -4.89 2.41 -0.16
CA PHE A 289 -4.21 3.71 -0.06
C PHE A 289 -2.70 3.60 -0.36
N ASN A 290 -2.33 2.79 -1.35
CA ASN A 290 -0.95 2.40 -1.63
C ASN A 290 -0.04 3.57 -2.07
N ALA A 291 -0.61 4.64 -2.63
CA ALA A 291 0.17 5.75 -3.18
C ALA A 291 1.08 6.39 -2.12
N ASN A 292 0.51 6.74 -0.97
CA ASN A 292 1.23 7.36 0.13
C ASN A 292 2.23 6.38 0.78
N GLU A 293 1.85 5.10 0.90
CA GLU A 293 2.72 4.08 1.50
C GLU A 293 3.99 3.88 0.67
N ILE A 294 3.86 3.75 -0.65
CA ILE A 294 5.01 3.55 -1.55
C ILE A 294 5.97 4.74 -1.49
N ILE A 295 5.45 5.98 -1.50
CA ILE A 295 6.27 7.19 -1.37
C ILE A 295 7.00 7.21 -0.02
N LEU A 296 6.29 6.95 1.08
CA LEU A 296 6.89 6.92 2.41
C LEU A 296 7.95 5.83 2.56
N GLU A 297 7.68 4.62 2.09
CA GLU A 297 8.63 3.50 2.14
C GLU A 297 9.88 3.82 1.32
N ALA A 298 9.73 4.39 0.12
CA ALA A 298 10.86 4.80 -0.71
C ALA A 298 11.72 5.87 -0.02
N LEU A 299 11.09 6.91 0.54
CA LEU A 299 11.81 7.99 1.22
C LEU A 299 12.45 7.54 2.54
N LYS A 300 11.78 6.69 3.31
CA LYS A 300 12.29 6.11 4.56
C LYS A 300 13.52 5.23 4.33
N HIS A 301 13.54 4.50 3.22
CA HIS A 301 14.70 3.71 2.79
C HIS A 301 15.74 4.51 1.98
N LYS A 302 15.59 5.84 1.94
CA LYS A 302 16.54 6.78 1.33
C LYS A 302 16.83 6.51 -0.16
N LEU A 303 15.85 6.01 -0.90
CA LEU A 303 15.95 5.91 -2.36
C LEU A 303 16.20 7.31 -2.95
N ARG A 304 17.01 7.38 -4.02
CA ARG A 304 17.26 8.65 -4.72
C ARG A 304 15.96 9.13 -5.37
N PHE A 305 15.35 10.15 -4.77
CA PHE A 305 14.02 10.63 -5.11
C PHE A 305 14.06 11.81 -6.09
N LYS A 306 13.25 11.75 -7.14
CA LYS A 306 12.97 12.90 -8.03
C LYS A 306 11.49 13.05 -8.31
N GLN A 307 11.11 14.26 -8.72
CA GLN A 307 9.76 14.58 -9.16
C GLN A 307 9.81 15.18 -10.55
N VAL A 308 8.83 14.83 -11.37
CA VAL A 308 8.73 15.31 -12.76
C VAL A 308 7.31 15.80 -13.05
N PRO A 309 7.17 16.81 -13.94
CA PRO A 309 5.86 17.32 -14.29
C PRO A 309 5.10 16.28 -15.13
N VAL A 310 3.88 15.95 -14.68
CA VAL A 310 2.93 15.11 -15.42
C VAL A 310 1.57 15.78 -15.49
N SER A 311 0.78 15.39 -16.46
CA SER A 311 -0.58 15.86 -16.73
C SER A 311 -1.58 14.89 -16.12
N MET A 312 -2.52 15.42 -15.34
CA MET A 312 -3.67 14.68 -14.83
C MET A 312 -4.96 15.26 -15.41
N MET A 313 -5.62 14.45 -16.24
CA MET A 313 -6.88 14.76 -16.90
C MET A 313 -8.08 14.36 -16.02
N SER A 314 -9.24 14.91 -16.35
CA SER A 314 -10.52 14.43 -15.84
C SER A 314 -10.73 12.99 -16.30
N ARG A 315 -11.39 12.17 -15.47
CA ARG A 315 -11.60 10.76 -15.80
C ARG A 315 -12.49 10.65 -17.05
N ALA A 316 -12.08 9.81 -18.00
CA ALA A 316 -12.77 9.66 -19.28
C ALA A 316 -14.12 8.92 -19.16
N ALA A 317 -14.20 7.91 -18.28
CA ALA A 317 -15.40 7.11 -18.02
C ALA A 317 -15.35 6.44 -16.63
N GLY A 318 -16.52 6.04 -16.10
CA GLY A 318 -16.63 5.22 -14.87
C GLY A 318 -16.71 6.00 -13.54
N GLU A 319 -17.18 5.32 -12.48
CA GLU A 319 -17.34 5.92 -11.14
C GLU A 319 -16.07 5.81 -10.27
N THR A 320 -15.88 6.77 -9.36
CA THR A 320 -14.77 6.73 -8.40
C THR A 320 -14.97 5.59 -7.41
N LYS A 321 -14.04 4.63 -7.40
CA LYS A 321 -13.99 3.52 -6.43
C LYS A 321 -13.41 3.95 -5.07
N LYS A 322 -13.18 5.26 -4.88
CA LYS A 322 -12.62 5.84 -3.64
C LYS A 322 -13.71 5.96 -2.56
N PRO A 323 -13.40 5.63 -1.29
CA PRO A 323 -14.37 5.69 -0.19
C PRO A 323 -14.97 7.10 0.02
N PRO A 324 -16.13 7.20 0.71
CA PRO A 324 -16.89 8.45 0.88
C PRO A 324 -16.09 9.59 1.50
N LYS A 325 -16.57 10.84 1.29
CA LYS A 325 -15.82 12.12 1.42
C LYS A 325 -14.98 12.28 2.70
N LEU A 326 -15.40 11.75 3.86
CA LEU A 326 -14.66 11.84 5.12
C LEU A 326 -13.81 10.60 5.46
N ALA A 327 -14.15 9.43 4.93
CA ALA A 327 -13.41 8.20 5.17
C ALA A 327 -12.06 8.19 4.43
N TYR A 328 -11.99 8.83 3.27
CA TYR A 328 -10.76 8.89 2.47
C TYR A 328 -9.62 9.66 3.17
N PRO A 329 -9.81 10.92 3.65
CA PRO A 329 -8.76 11.63 4.36
C PRO A 329 -8.29 10.93 5.65
N LEU A 330 -9.21 10.34 6.42
CA LEU A 330 -8.87 9.57 7.62
C LEU A 330 -8.05 8.33 7.27
N GLY A 331 -8.40 7.64 6.18
CA GLY A 331 -7.63 6.53 5.65
C GLY A 331 -6.20 6.92 5.27
N VAL A 332 -6.04 8.01 4.51
CA VAL A 332 -4.72 8.54 4.13
C VAL A 332 -3.89 8.93 5.36
N PHE A 333 -4.50 9.63 6.33
CA PHE A 333 -3.82 9.99 7.58
C PHE A 333 -3.35 8.75 8.35
N ARG A 334 -4.25 7.77 8.54
CA ARG A 334 -3.92 6.49 9.20
C ARG A 334 -2.73 5.82 8.52
N VAL A 335 -2.77 5.72 7.19
CA VAL A 335 -1.71 5.08 6.39
C VAL A 335 -0.39 5.78 6.63
N ILE A 336 -0.34 7.11 6.46
CA ILE A 336 0.90 7.88 6.63
C ILE A 336 1.52 7.66 8.01
N ILE A 337 0.72 7.76 9.08
CA ILE A 337 1.21 7.56 10.45
C ILE A 337 1.64 6.10 10.67
N SER A 338 0.83 5.12 10.25
CA SER A 338 1.12 3.71 10.47
C SER A 338 2.34 3.22 9.69
N THR A 339 2.53 3.67 8.45
CA THR A 339 3.71 3.39 7.62
C THR A 339 4.97 4.04 8.22
N TRP A 340 4.85 5.27 8.71
CA TRP A 340 5.96 5.97 9.35
C TRP A 340 6.43 5.26 10.64
N LEU A 341 5.50 4.85 11.51
CA LEU A 341 5.80 4.23 12.80
C LEU A 341 6.33 2.79 12.71
N ARG A 342 6.05 2.10 11.62
CA ARG A 342 6.47 0.71 11.36
C ARG A 342 7.98 0.56 11.43
#